data_AF-A0A2J8AH30-F1
#
_entry.id   AF-A0A2J8AH30-F1
#
_cell.length_a   1.000
_cell.length_b   1.000
_cell.length_c   1.000
_cell.angle_alpha   90.00
_cell.angle_beta   90.00
_cell.angle_gamma   90.00
#
_symmetry.space_group_name_H-M   'P 1'
#
loop_
_entity.id
_entity.type
_entity.pdbx_description
1 polymer ?
#
loop_
_entity_poly.entity_id
_entity_poly.type
_entity_poly.pdbx_seq_one_letter_code
_entity_poly.pdbx_strand_id
1 'polypeptide(L)'
;MRPPGWSISSKFDKYLLMGSLLLKAEGHVYGWYYPALKAHEHYVPFMVKHKDDILEVIDWARANDAEAQRIAQGGQMFALRNLNRQARLCYIARLITELAKHMRYPVECSRRAVCVPLVEEIKFLAKFEGTHSHCRCVGP
;
A
#
# COMPACT_ATOMS: atom_id res chain seq x y z
N MET A 1 -14.40 22.73 -5.32
CA MET A 1 -13.57 21.83 -4.49
C MET A 1 -14.00 20.42 -4.88
N ARG A 2 -13.24 19.74 -5.75
CA ARG A 2 -13.63 18.40 -6.20
C ARG A 2 -13.49 17.48 -4.99
N PRO A 3 -14.52 16.71 -4.60
CA PRO A 3 -14.37 15.78 -3.50
C PRO A 3 -13.21 14.84 -3.86
N PRO A 4 -12.34 14.46 -2.90
CA PRO A 4 -11.52 13.28 -3.09
C PRO A 4 -12.46 12.15 -3.55
N GLY A 5 -11.98 11.24 -4.39
CA GLY A 5 -12.77 10.06 -4.73
C GLY A 5 -13.32 9.41 -3.45
N TRP A 6 -14.44 8.69 -3.56
CA TRP A 6 -15.10 8.06 -2.40
C TRP A 6 -14.18 7.20 -1.53
N SER A 7 -13.06 6.73 -2.08
CA SER A 7 -12.01 5.98 -1.39
C SER A 7 -10.66 6.17 -2.10
N ILE A 8 -9.66 5.40 -1.70
CA ILE A 8 -8.33 5.40 -2.32
C ILE A 8 -8.42 5.00 -3.79
N SER A 9 -7.53 5.58 -4.61
CA SER A 9 -7.35 5.15 -5.99
C SER A 9 -6.47 3.89 -6.03
N SER A 10 -6.97 2.81 -6.66
CA SER A 10 -6.20 1.59 -6.95
C SER A 10 -5.12 1.76 -8.02
N LYS A 11 -4.95 2.98 -8.54
CA LYS A 11 -3.90 3.34 -9.49
C LYS A 11 -2.62 3.78 -8.79
N PHE A 12 -2.70 4.24 -7.54
CA PHE A 12 -1.57 4.89 -6.88
C PHE A 12 -0.39 3.95 -6.64
N ASP A 13 -0.64 2.71 -6.21
CA ASP A 13 0.41 1.70 -6.04
C ASP A 13 1.00 1.23 -7.37
N LYS A 14 0.19 1.18 -8.43
CA LYS A 14 0.68 0.90 -9.79
C LYS A 14 1.58 2.02 -10.32
N TYR A 15 1.23 3.27 -10.04
CA TYR A 15 2.06 4.40 -10.47
C TYR A 15 3.40 4.46 -9.76
N LEU A 16 3.47 4.04 -8.48
CA LEU A 16 4.75 3.95 -7.77
C LEU A 16 5.72 3.02 -8.49
N LEU A 17 5.23 1.94 -9.11
CA LEU A 17 6.08 0.98 -9.83
C LEU A 17 6.69 1.52 -11.14
N MET A 18 6.11 2.58 -11.73
CA MET A 18 6.52 3.06 -13.06
C MET A 18 7.85 3.83 -13.06
N GLY A 19 8.37 4.23 -11.90
CA GLY A 19 9.63 4.97 -11.79
C GLY A 19 9.54 6.42 -12.26
N SER A 20 8.33 6.95 -12.47
CA SER A 20 8.10 8.37 -12.74
C SER A 20 7.91 9.16 -11.44
N LEU A 21 8.18 10.46 -11.48
CA LEU A 21 7.87 11.34 -10.35
C LEU A 21 6.36 11.33 -10.09
N LEU A 22 5.99 10.98 -8.87
CA LEU A 22 4.60 10.97 -8.44
C LEU A 22 4.21 12.26 -7.75
N LEU A 23 3.18 12.91 -8.29
CA LEU A 23 2.53 14.06 -7.66
C LEU A 23 1.25 13.57 -6.97
N LYS A 24 1.16 13.72 -5.66
CA LYS A 24 0.01 13.26 -4.87
C LYS A 24 -0.71 14.46 -4.25
N ALA A 25 -2.01 14.57 -4.51
CA ALA A 25 -2.84 15.56 -3.85
C ALA A 25 -2.93 15.24 -2.35
N GLU A 26 -2.84 16.27 -1.52
CA GLU A 26 -3.08 16.14 -0.10
C GLU A 26 -4.58 16.04 0.21
N GLY A 27 -4.93 15.18 1.16
CA GLY A 27 -6.32 14.85 1.44
C GLY A 27 -6.47 13.79 2.53
N HIS A 28 -7.71 13.55 2.93
CA HIS A 28 -8.02 12.72 4.11
C HIS A 28 -8.15 11.22 3.83
N VAL A 29 -8.07 10.81 2.56
CA VAL A 29 -8.28 9.42 2.16
C VAL A 29 -6.92 8.73 2.01
N TYR A 30 -6.71 7.68 2.79
CA TYR A 30 -5.44 6.94 2.82
C TYR A 30 -5.65 5.43 2.88
N GLY A 31 -4.72 4.71 2.24
CA GLY A 31 -4.66 3.24 2.27
C GLY A 31 -3.77 2.74 3.39
N TRP A 32 -3.82 1.44 3.66
CA TRP A 32 -3.04 0.80 4.73
C TRP A 32 -1.53 1.05 4.66
N TYR A 33 -0.97 1.27 3.47
CA TYR A 33 0.47 1.54 3.26
C TYR A 33 0.85 3.03 3.25
N TYR A 34 -0.13 3.93 3.22
CA TYR A 34 0.14 5.37 3.10
C TYR A 34 0.91 5.94 4.30
N PRO A 35 0.69 5.50 5.56
CA PRO A 35 1.49 5.96 6.69
C PRO A 35 2.99 5.65 6.57
N ALA A 36 3.37 4.65 5.77
CA ALA A 36 4.77 4.32 5.51
C ALA A 36 5.35 5.10 4.31
N LEU A 37 4.51 5.80 3.54
CA LEU A 37 4.96 6.72 2.51
C LEU A 37 5.35 8.06 3.13
N LYS A 38 6.37 8.68 2.57
CA LYS A 38 6.90 9.95 3.06
C LYS A 38 7.01 10.93 1.90
N ALA A 39 6.49 12.13 2.13
CA ALA A 39 6.58 13.23 1.20
C ALA A 39 8.06 13.59 0.98
N HIS A 40 8.44 13.91 -0.26
CA HIS A 40 9.80 14.20 -0.70
C HIS A 40 10.84 13.07 -0.52
N GLU A 41 10.41 11.87 -0.10
CA GLU A 41 11.20 10.63 -0.21
C GLU A 41 10.60 9.67 -1.25
N HIS A 42 9.26 9.59 -1.33
CA HIS A 42 8.57 8.64 -2.21
C HIS A 42 7.64 9.29 -3.25
N TYR A 43 7.22 10.54 -3.01
CA TYR A 43 6.33 11.32 -3.88
C TYR A 43 6.44 12.81 -3.53
N VAL A 44 5.93 13.68 -4.39
CA VAL A 44 5.83 15.13 -4.11
C VAL A 44 4.37 15.50 -3.84
N PRO A 45 4.05 16.09 -2.67
CA PRO A 45 2.70 16.51 -2.35
C PRO A 45 2.32 17.79 -3.13
N PHE A 46 1.05 17.90 -3.50
CA PHE A 46 0.44 19.14 -3.98
C PHE A 46 -0.95 19.31 -3.33
N MET A 47 -1.57 20.47 -3.48
CA MET A 47 -2.72 20.95 -2.71
C MET A 47 -2.43 21.07 -1.21
N VAL A 48 -1.21 21.46 -0.85
CA VAL A 48 -0.78 21.65 0.55
C VAL A 48 -1.04 23.08 1.00
N LYS A 49 -0.69 24.06 0.16
CA LYS A 49 -0.90 25.50 0.47
C LYS A 49 -2.24 25.99 -0.04
N HIS A 50 -2.53 25.69 -1.30
CA HIS A 50 -3.76 26.07 -2.01
C HIS A 50 -4.02 25.13 -3.19
N LYS A 51 -5.18 25.25 -3.85
CA LYS A 51 -5.62 24.32 -4.90
C LYS A 51 -4.74 24.35 -6.16
N ASP A 52 -4.05 25.46 -6.39
CA ASP A 52 -3.29 25.70 -7.62
C ASP A 52 -1.76 25.61 -7.43
N ASP A 53 -1.28 25.12 -6.28
CA ASP A 53 0.16 24.96 -6.00
C ASP A 53 0.82 23.86 -6.86
N ILE A 54 0.02 23.13 -7.65
CA ILE A 54 0.51 22.16 -8.63
C ILE A 54 1.45 22.79 -9.68
N LEU A 55 1.24 24.06 -10.03
CA LEU A 55 2.12 24.77 -10.97
C LEU A 55 3.51 24.99 -10.36
N GLU A 56 3.56 25.41 -9.08
CA GLU A 56 4.82 25.54 -8.33
C GLU A 56 5.56 24.21 -8.25
N VAL A 57 4.84 23.11 -8.02
CA VAL A 57 5.41 21.76 -7.96
C VAL A 57 5.98 21.33 -9.31
N ILE A 58 5.30 21.63 -10.42
CA ILE A 58 5.79 21.31 -11.78
C ILE A 58 7.04 22.13 -12.10
N ASP A 59 7.05 23.42 -11.81
CA ASP A 59 8.21 24.29 -12.07
C ASP A 59 9.41 23.88 -11.20
N TRP A 60 9.17 23.52 -9.94
CA TRP A 60 10.20 22.95 -9.07
C TRP A 60 10.77 21.65 -9.65
N ALA A 61 9.93 20.73 -10.11
CA ALA A 61 10.39 19.44 -10.65
C ALA A 61 11.25 19.63 -11.92
N ARG A 62 10.90 20.58 -12.78
CA ARG A 62 11.68 20.94 -13.97
C ARG A 62 13.03 21.55 -13.62
N ALA A 63 13.08 22.41 -12.60
CA ALA A 63 14.31 23.04 -12.16
C ALA A 63 15.23 22.08 -11.36
N ASN A 64 14.70 20.99 -10.81
CA ASN A 64 15.40 20.08 -9.91
C ASN A 64 15.32 18.62 -10.40
N ASP A 65 15.66 18.38 -11.68
CA ASP A 65 15.48 17.07 -12.33
C ASP A 65 16.16 15.91 -11.59
N ALA A 66 17.40 16.10 -11.13
CA ALA A 66 18.13 15.07 -10.38
C ALA A 66 17.43 14.70 -9.05
N GLU A 67 16.89 15.70 -8.35
CA GLU A 67 16.17 15.48 -7.09
C GLU A 67 14.79 14.84 -7.35
N ALA A 68 14.09 15.28 -8.39
CA ALA A 68 12.86 14.64 -8.84
C ALA A 68 13.09 13.16 -9.19
N GLN A 69 14.18 12.85 -9.90
CA GLN A 69 14.54 11.47 -10.22
C GLN A 69 14.85 10.65 -8.96
N ARG A 70 15.56 11.22 -7.98
CA ARG A 70 15.82 10.57 -6.69
C ARG A 70 14.54 10.21 -5.96
N ILE A 71 13.56 11.12 -5.92
CA ILE A 71 12.24 10.88 -5.29
C ILE A 71 11.46 9.80 -6.06
N ALA A 72 11.47 9.85 -7.39
CA ALA A 72 10.80 8.86 -8.23
C ALA A 72 11.35 7.44 -7.98
N GLN A 73 12.67 7.29 -7.92
CA GLN A 73 13.34 6.04 -7.57
C GLN A 73 13.01 5.59 -6.14
N GLY A 74 12.96 6.51 -5.19
CA GLY A 74 12.53 6.23 -3.82
C GLY A 74 11.13 5.63 -3.76
N GLY A 75 10.16 6.21 -4.47
CA GLY A 75 8.80 5.70 -4.58
C GLY A 75 8.72 4.32 -5.24
N GLN A 76 9.49 4.11 -6.30
CA GLN A 76 9.56 2.82 -6.98
C GLN A 76 10.15 1.73 -6.09
N MET A 77 11.26 2.01 -5.42
CA MET A 77 11.89 1.07 -4.50
C MET A 77 10.99 0.74 -3.31
N PHE A 78 10.26 1.72 -2.79
CA PHE A 78 9.26 1.49 -1.76
C PHE A 78 8.21 0.47 -2.23
N ALA A 79 7.65 0.64 -3.42
CA ALA A 79 6.61 -0.24 -3.94
C ALA A 79 7.13 -1.65 -4.24
N LEU A 80 8.32 -1.78 -4.86
CA LEU A 80 8.93 -3.08 -5.14
C LEU A 80 9.19 -3.89 -3.86
N ARG A 81 9.64 -3.23 -2.79
CA ARG A 81 9.96 -3.87 -1.51
C ARG A 81 8.74 -4.16 -0.65
N ASN A 82 7.78 -3.23 -0.57
CA ASN A 82 6.73 -3.25 0.45
C ASN A 82 5.32 -3.52 -0.10
N LEU A 83 5.12 -3.39 -1.42
CA LEU A 83 3.79 -3.53 -2.04
C LEU A 83 3.70 -4.75 -2.98
N ASN A 84 4.71 -5.62 -2.98
CA ASN A 84 4.66 -6.91 -3.68
C ASN A 84 3.67 -7.88 -2.99
N ARG A 85 3.34 -8.97 -3.69
CA ARG A 85 2.35 -9.95 -3.24
C ARG A 85 2.67 -10.51 -1.85
N GLN A 86 3.94 -10.85 -1.59
CA GLN A 86 4.39 -11.42 -0.32
C GLN A 86 4.18 -10.43 0.83
N ALA A 87 4.61 -9.18 0.67
CA ALA A 87 4.44 -8.13 1.67
C ALA A 87 2.95 -7.87 2.01
N ARG A 88 2.07 -7.85 0.98
CA ARG A 88 0.62 -7.71 1.19
C ARG A 88 0.01 -8.86 1.98
N LEU A 89 0.37 -10.10 1.62
CA LEU A 89 -0.11 -11.29 2.34
C LEU A 89 0.35 -11.28 3.80
N CYS A 90 1.58 -10.87 4.06
CA CYS A 90 2.10 -10.77 5.42
C CYS A 90 1.40 -9.68 6.24
N TYR A 91 1.12 -8.52 5.63
CA TYR A 91 0.31 -7.49 6.27
C TYR A 91 -1.08 -8.03 6.65
N ILE A 92 -1.77 -8.70 5.73
CA ILE A 92 -3.11 -9.27 5.99
C ILE A 92 -3.06 -10.34 7.08
N ALA A 93 -2.10 -11.26 7.02
CA ALA A 93 -1.94 -12.31 8.02
C ALA A 93 -1.72 -11.71 9.42
N ARG A 94 -0.78 -10.77 9.54
CA ARG A 94 -0.50 -10.08 10.81
C ARG A 94 -1.73 -9.32 11.30
N LEU A 95 -2.42 -8.59 10.42
CA LEU A 95 -3.63 -7.84 10.78
C LEU A 95 -4.72 -8.75 11.34
N ILE A 96 -5.01 -9.88 10.68
CA ILE A 96 -6.03 -10.83 11.12
C ILE A 96 -5.61 -11.48 12.45
N THR A 97 -4.35 -11.85 12.61
CA THR A 97 -3.83 -12.44 13.85
C THR A 97 -3.91 -11.47 15.02
N GLU A 98 -3.53 -10.20 14.84
CA GLU A 98 -3.65 -9.19 15.90
C GLU A 98 -5.12 -8.89 16.22
N LEU A 99 -5.99 -8.79 15.22
CA LEU A 99 -7.42 -8.58 15.42
C LEU A 99 -8.07 -9.74 16.21
N ALA A 100 -7.66 -10.99 15.93
CA ALA A 100 -8.16 -12.17 16.61
C ALA A 100 -7.90 -12.15 18.13
N LYS A 101 -6.79 -11.55 18.59
CA LYS A 101 -6.46 -11.41 20.03
C LYS A 101 -7.47 -10.56 20.79
N HIS A 102 -8.19 -9.68 20.10
CA HIS A 102 -9.20 -8.79 20.70
C HIS A 102 -10.63 -9.37 20.65
N MET A 103 -10.81 -10.58 20.10
CA MET A 103 -12.12 -11.22 20.06
C MET A 103 -12.52 -11.75 21.44
N ARG A 104 -13.72 -11.38 21.90
CA ARG A 104 -14.27 -11.79 23.21
C ARG A 104 -15.06 -13.09 23.20
N TYR A 105 -15.19 -13.75 22.04
CA TYR A 105 -15.97 -14.97 21.87
C TYR A 105 -15.19 -15.99 21.05
N PRO A 106 -15.37 -17.30 21.31
CA PRO A 106 -14.77 -18.36 20.51
C PRO A 106 -15.40 -18.40 19.12
N VAL A 107 -14.56 -18.56 18.10
CA VAL A 107 -14.98 -18.62 16.70
C VAL A 107 -15.36 -20.06 16.33
N GLU A 108 -16.66 -20.35 16.35
CA GLU A 108 -17.19 -21.69 16.02
C GLU A 108 -17.66 -21.78 14.56
N CYS A 109 -17.18 -22.77 13.81
CA CYS A 109 -17.59 -22.97 12.42
C CYS A 109 -19.03 -23.50 12.28
N SER A 110 -19.52 -24.24 13.27
CA SER A 110 -20.85 -24.87 13.25
C SER A 110 -22.01 -23.89 13.09
N ARG A 111 -21.81 -22.61 13.42
CA ARG A 111 -22.82 -21.55 13.35
C ARG A 111 -22.80 -20.76 12.03
N ARG A 112 -22.00 -21.15 11.05
CA ARG A 112 -21.78 -20.38 9.81
C ARG A 112 -22.05 -21.23 8.57
N ALA A 113 -22.75 -20.65 7.59
CA ALA A 113 -23.03 -21.29 6.31
C ALA A 113 -21.74 -21.56 5.49
N VAL A 114 -20.72 -20.71 5.68
CA VAL A 114 -19.38 -20.89 5.12
C VAL A 114 -18.36 -20.62 6.23
N CYS A 115 -17.49 -21.59 6.48
CA CYS A 115 -16.35 -21.44 7.39
C CYS A 115 -15.11 -22.02 6.72
N VAL A 116 -14.16 -21.15 6.39
CA VAL A 116 -12.86 -21.56 5.86
C VAL A 116 -11.80 -21.16 6.87
N PRO A 117 -11.25 -22.10 7.67
CA PRO A 117 -10.16 -21.80 8.58
C PRO A 117 -8.95 -21.31 7.80
N LEU A 118 -8.42 -20.13 8.16
CA LEU A 118 -7.31 -19.50 7.46
C LEU A 118 -6.09 -20.42 7.31
N VAL A 119 -5.79 -21.23 8.34
CA VAL A 119 -4.68 -22.19 8.31
C VAL A 119 -4.89 -23.27 7.24
N GLU A 120 -6.11 -23.78 7.08
CA GLU A 120 -6.43 -24.80 6.09
C GLU A 120 -6.39 -24.23 4.67
N GLU A 121 -6.87 -22.99 4.48
CA GLU A 121 -6.75 -22.27 3.21
C GLU A 121 -5.28 -22.03 2.84
N ILE A 122 -4.44 -21.62 3.80
CA ILE A 122 -3.00 -21.44 3.56
C ILE A 122 -2.34 -22.76 3.19
N LYS A 123 -2.66 -23.87 3.88
CA LYS A 123 -2.16 -25.21 3.54
C LYS A 123 -2.61 -25.64 2.14
N PHE A 124 -3.85 -25.34 1.75
CA PHE A 124 -4.37 -25.61 0.41
C PHE A 124 -3.60 -24.81 -0.65
N LEU A 125 -3.47 -23.50 -0.46
CA LEU A 125 -2.74 -22.62 -1.37
C LEU A 125 -1.25 -22.97 -1.45
N ALA A 126 -0.63 -23.46 -0.38
CA ALA A 126 0.78 -23.87 -0.40
C ALA A 126 1.07 -25.05 -1.34
N LYS A 127 0.05 -25.82 -1.78
CA LYS A 127 0.21 -26.94 -2.72
C LYS A 127 0.52 -26.50 -4.15
N PHE A 128 0.23 -25.25 -4.51
CA PHE A 128 0.44 -24.74 -5.86
C PHE A 128 1.81 -24.06 -5.99
N GLU A 129 2.55 -24.36 -7.07
CA GLU A 129 3.91 -23.85 -7.30
C GLU A 129 4.00 -22.32 -7.27
N GLY A 130 3.01 -21.63 -7.85
CA GLY A 130 2.95 -20.17 -7.90
C GLY A 130 2.78 -19.50 -6.52
N THR A 131 2.43 -20.25 -5.48
CA THR A 131 2.12 -19.74 -4.14
C THR A 131 2.95 -20.36 -3.02
N HIS A 132 3.57 -21.52 -3.25
CA HIS A 132 4.37 -22.23 -2.25
C HIS A 132 5.53 -21.39 -1.67
N SER A 133 6.23 -20.62 -2.51
CA SER A 133 7.37 -19.78 -2.09
C SER A 133 6.96 -18.40 -1.53
N HIS A 134 5.72 -17.96 -1.76
CA HIS A 134 5.26 -16.61 -1.44
C HIS A 134 4.58 -16.49 -0.07
N CYS A 135 4.31 -17.62 0.59
CA CYS A 135 3.68 -17.68 1.91
C CYS A 135 4.70 -17.72 3.06
N ARG A 136 5.84 -17.04 2.92
CA ARG A 136 6.82 -16.90 4.01
C ARG A 136 6.84 -15.46 4.50
N CYS A 137 6.27 -15.23 5.68
CA CYS A 137 6.48 -14.00 6.41
C CYS A 137 7.77 -14.13 7.19
N VAL A 138 8.88 -13.81 6.52
CA VAL A 138 10.12 -13.56 7.24
C VAL A 138 9.86 -12.27 8.03
N GLY A 139 9.95 -12.37 9.36
CA GLY A 139 9.75 -11.23 10.26
C GLY A 139 10.76 -10.11 10.00
N PRO A 140 10.64 -8.97 10.71
CA PRO A 140 11.69 -7.95 10.69
C PRO A 140 13.06 -8.53 11.07
#